data_AF-A0A397ADS6-F1
#
_entry.id   AF-A0A397ADS6-F1
#
_cell.length_a   1.000
_cell.length_b   1.000
_cell.length_c   1.000
_cell.angle_alpha   90.00
_cell.angle_beta   90.00
_cell.angle_gamma   90.00
#
_symmetry.space_group_name_H-M   'P 1'
#
loop_
_entity.id
_entity.type
_entity.pdbx_description
1 polymer ?
#
loop_
_entity_poly.entity_id
_entity_poly.type
_entity_poly.pdbx_seq_one_letter_code
_entity_poly.pdbx_strand_id
1 'polypeptide(L)'
;DMSPAPPSTASFSSPPSTNINRARRGYTNTNLEQSRCLETHYDLYGVVNHQGALGGGHYTAYAKNSMDGNWYCYDDERVRLIEESKVVTASAYLCFYVRKDMAEITVDAVYPPKKDGKITDEDIDRFVEESDKGKCALM
;
A
#
# COMPACT_ATOMS: atom_id res chain seq x y z
N ASP A 1 -1.69 -4.63 65.55
CA ASP A 1 -2.45 -4.46 64.30
C ASP A 1 -1.63 -3.57 63.37
N MET A 2 -1.68 -3.84 62.07
CA MET A 2 -0.95 -3.24 60.95
C MET A 2 0.44 -3.82 60.61
N SER A 3 0.42 -4.91 59.83
CA SER A 3 1.49 -5.28 58.89
C SER A 3 1.51 -4.34 57.67
N PRO A 4 2.67 -4.06 57.05
CA PRO A 4 2.72 -3.36 55.77
C PRO A 4 2.27 -4.26 54.61
N ALA A 5 1.49 -3.70 53.69
CA ALA A 5 0.96 -4.38 52.50
C ALA A 5 2.06 -4.68 51.45
N PRO A 6 1.93 -5.76 50.66
CA PRO A 6 2.89 -6.08 49.60
C PRO A 6 2.74 -5.15 48.38
N PRO A 7 3.81 -4.94 47.59
CA PRO A 7 3.75 -4.10 46.40
C PRO A 7 2.91 -4.75 45.29
N SER A 8 2.04 -3.96 44.65
CA SER A 8 1.24 -4.38 43.51
C SER A 8 2.11 -4.66 42.29
N THR A 9 2.20 -5.92 41.89
CA THR A 9 2.76 -6.32 40.60
C THR A 9 1.85 -5.84 39.47
N ALA A 10 2.29 -4.83 38.72
CA ALA A 10 1.66 -4.46 37.46
C ALA A 10 1.89 -5.58 36.43
N SER A 11 0.85 -6.32 36.11
CA SER A 11 0.86 -7.28 35.00
C SER A 11 0.89 -6.53 33.68
N PHE A 12 2.07 -6.44 33.05
CA PHE A 12 2.16 -6.03 31.66
C PHE A 12 1.55 -7.14 30.79
N SER A 13 0.35 -6.89 30.27
CA SER A 13 -0.17 -7.70 29.17
C SER A 13 0.74 -7.50 27.96
N SER A 14 1.41 -8.56 27.52
CA SER A 14 2.15 -8.54 26.26
C SER A 14 1.20 -8.13 25.13
N PRO A 15 1.64 -7.29 24.17
CA PRO A 15 0.83 -7.01 22.99
C PRO A 15 0.52 -8.33 22.27
N PRO A 16 -0.68 -8.48 21.67
CA PRO A 16 -1.02 -9.67 20.95
C PRO A 16 0.04 -9.90 19.87
N SER A 17 0.67 -11.06 19.90
CA SER A 17 1.56 -11.52 18.85
C SER A 17 0.75 -11.58 17.56
N THR A 18 0.89 -10.54 16.74
CA THR A 18 0.45 -10.57 15.36
C THR A 18 1.20 -11.72 14.71
N ASN A 19 0.50 -12.82 14.49
CA ASN A 19 1.03 -13.99 13.81
C ASN A 19 1.46 -13.56 12.41
N ILE A 20 2.74 -13.24 12.23
CA ILE A 20 3.35 -12.93 10.93
C ILE A 20 3.59 -14.25 10.17
N ASN A 21 2.58 -15.12 10.09
CA ASN A 21 2.62 -16.37 9.34
C ASN A 21 2.23 -16.17 7.85
N ARG A 22 2.31 -14.95 7.32
CA ARG A 22 1.76 -14.63 5.99
C ARG A 22 2.81 -14.25 4.93
N ALA A 23 4.07 -14.05 5.29
CA ALA A 23 5.15 -13.68 4.38
C ALA A 23 5.47 -14.74 3.28
N ARG A 24 4.84 -15.92 3.33
CA ARG A 24 4.99 -17.00 2.33
C ARG A 24 3.74 -17.29 1.48
N ARG A 25 2.68 -16.47 1.55
CA ARG A 25 1.57 -16.60 0.60
C ARG A 25 1.97 -15.91 -0.71
N GLY A 26 2.65 -16.66 -1.57
CA GLY A 26 2.97 -16.24 -2.93
C GLY A 26 1.71 -15.85 -3.70
N TYR A 27 1.77 -14.73 -4.40
CA TYR A 27 0.69 -14.21 -5.23
C TYR A 27 0.92 -14.58 -6.69
N THR A 28 0.62 -15.83 -7.07
CA THR A 28 0.66 -16.27 -8.47
C THR A 28 -0.73 -16.20 -9.10
N ASN A 29 -0.81 -15.78 -10.36
CA ASN A 29 -2.05 -15.71 -11.17
C ASN A 29 -2.76 -17.07 -11.35
N THR A 30 -2.13 -18.19 -10.96
CA THR A 30 -2.71 -19.53 -11.01
C THR A 30 -3.77 -19.80 -9.95
N ASN A 31 -3.95 -18.89 -8.98
CA ASN A 31 -4.85 -19.11 -7.84
C ASN A 31 -6.22 -18.43 -7.99
N LEU A 32 -6.73 -18.29 -9.22
CA LEU A 32 -8.05 -17.69 -9.49
C LEU A 32 -9.18 -18.39 -8.72
N GLU A 33 -9.06 -19.71 -8.51
CA GLU A 33 -9.99 -20.52 -7.71
C GLU A 33 -9.94 -20.16 -6.22
N GLN A 34 -8.78 -19.79 -5.67
CA GLN A 34 -8.65 -19.36 -4.27
C GLN A 34 -8.88 -17.86 -4.06
N SER A 35 -8.76 -17.07 -5.14
CA SER A 35 -9.23 -15.67 -5.20
C SER A 35 -10.75 -15.55 -5.05
N ARG A 36 -11.50 -16.65 -5.27
CA ARG A 36 -12.96 -16.70 -5.00
C ARG A 36 -13.30 -16.84 -3.51
N CYS A 37 -12.32 -17.17 -2.66
CA CYS A 37 -12.55 -17.45 -1.23
C CYS A 37 -12.02 -16.37 -0.27
N LEU A 38 -11.43 -15.29 -0.78
CA LEU A 38 -11.11 -14.09 0.01
C LEU A 38 -11.50 -12.88 -0.83
N GLU A 39 -12.60 -12.24 -0.46
CA GLU A 39 -13.00 -10.95 -1.03
C GLU A 39 -11.87 -9.95 -0.80
N THR A 40 -11.00 -9.79 -1.80
CA THR A 40 -9.82 -8.94 -1.68
C THR A 40 -10.28 -7.52 -1.98
N HIS A 41 -10.55 -6.78 -0.90
CA HIS A 41 -11.00 -5.40 -0.98
C HIS A 41 -9.83 -4.45 -1.23
N TYR A 42 -10.08 -3.41 -2.02
CA TYR A 42 -9.12 -2.38 -2.36
C TYR A 42 -9.71 -1.00 -2.05
N ASP A 43 -8.88 -0.10 -1.53
CA ASP A 43 -9.22 1.30 -1.30
C ASP A 43 -8.49 2.18 -2.32
N LEU A 44 -9.23 3.05 -2.98
CA LEU A 44 -8.69 4.08 -3.86
C LEU A 44 -7.96 5.12 -3.00
N TYR A 45 -6.71 5.44 -3.35
CA TYR A 45 -5.94 6.47 -2.64
C TYR A 45 -5.29 7.50 -3.59
N GLY A 46 -5.31 7.26 -4.89
CA GLY A 46 -4.80 8.19 -5.88
C GLY A 46 -5.52 8.10 -7.22
N VAL A 47 -5.76 9.23 -7.86
CA VAL A 47 -6.32 9.36 -9.21
C VAL A 47 -5.48 10.36 -9.98
N VAL A 48 -4.95 9.97 -11.14
CA VAL A 48 -4.37 10.91 -12.10
C VAL A 48 -5.45 11.28 -13.08
N ASN A 49 -5.67 12.57 -13.25
CA ASN A 49 -6.60 13.12 -14.22
C ASN A 49 -5.83 13.59 -15.45
N HIS A 50 -6.43 13.45 -16.63
CA HIS A 50 -5.94 14.02 -17.87
C HIS A 50 -7.02 14.89 -18.51
N GLN A 51 -6.66 16.12 -18.86
CA GLN A 51 -7.52 17.04 -19.58
C GLN A 51 -6.81 17.46 -20.86
N GLY A 52 -7.28 16.96 -22.00
CA GLY A 52 -6.69 17.25 -23.29
C GLY A 52 -6.95 16.16 -24.32
N ALA A 53 -6.16 16.17 -25.39
CA ALA A 53 -6.24 15.20 -26.46
C ALA A 53 -5.04 14.24 -26.42
N LEU A 54 -5.02 13.23 -27.29
CA LEU A 54 -3.92 12.27 -27.37
C LEU A 54 -2.56 12.92 -27.69
N GLY A 55 -2.56 14.05 -28.39
CA GLY A 55 -1.34 14.80 -28.74
C GLY A 55 -0.81 15.71 -27.62
N GLY A 56 -1.53 15.84 -26.51
CA GLY A 56 -1.15 16.69 -25.40
C GLY A 56 -2.33 17.13 -24.54
N GLY A 57 -2.02 17.46 -23.30
CA GLY A 57 -2.99 17.91 -22.31
C GLY A 57 -2.31 18.22 -20.99
N HIS A 58 -3.14 18.47 -19.99
CA HIS A 58 -2.71 18.75 -18.63
C HIS A 58 -2.99 17.56 -17.72
N TYR A 59 -2.00 17.18 -16.92
CA TYR A 59 -2.11 16.10 -15.95
C TYR A 59 -2.13 16.67 -14.55
N THR A 60 -3.15 16.30 -13.78
CA THR A 60 -3.25 16.65 -12.36
C THR A 60 -3.48 15.38 -11.55
N ALA A 61 -3.25 15.42 -10.24
CA ALA A 61 -3.44 14.26 -9.38
C ALA A 61 -4.34 14.59 -8.20
N TYR A 62 -5.25 13.68 -7.87
CA TYR A 62 -5.96 13.66 -6.61
C TYR A 62 -5.36 12.55 -5.76
N ALA A 63 -4.91 12.85 -4.55
CA ALA A 63 -4.39 11.83 -3.65
C ALA A 63 -4.92 12.01 -2.23
N LYS A 64 -5.18 10.89 -1.57
CA LYS A 64 -5.55 10.85 -0.16
C LYS A 64 -4.28 10.86 0.67
N ASN A 65 -4.13 11.88 1.50
CA ASN A 65 -3.01 11.96 2.43
C ASN A 65 -3.24 10.94 3.56
N SER A 66 -2.27 10.06 3.79
CA SER A 66 -2.36 9.01 4.80
C SER A 66 -2.33 9.53 6.23
N MET A 67 -1.81 10.74 6.46
CA MET A 67 -1.64 11.30 7.81
C MET A 67 -2.94 11.90 8.36
N ASP A 68 -3.73 12.56 7.51
CA ASP A 68 -4.96 13.23 7.91
C ASP A 68 -6.23 12.63 7.27
N GLY A 69 -6.07 11.70 6.32
CA GLY A 69 -7.17 11.04 5.62
C GLY A 69 -7.88 11.94 4.60
N ASN A 70 -7.38 13.14 4.32
CA ASN A 70 -8.03 14.10 3.43
C ASN A 70 -7.58 13.92 1.98
N TRP A 71 -8.46 14.27 1.05
CA TRP A 71 -8.14 14.30 -0.37
C TRP A 71 -7.61 15.67 -0.80
N TYR A 72 -6.53 15.66 -1.58
CA TYR A 72 -5.92 16.86 -2.12
C TYR A 72 -5.80 16.77 -3.63
N CYS A 73 -6.03 17.90 -4.29
CA CYS A 73 -5.72 18.15 -5.69
C CYS A 73 -4.32 18.76 -5.80
N TYR A 74 -3.47 18.11 -6.58
CA TYR A 74 -2.13 18.51 -6.95
C TYR A 74 -2.14 18.91 -8.42
N ASP A 75 -1.96 20.20 -8.66
CA ASP A 75 -2.00 20.86 -9.95
C ASP A 75 -0.71 21.69 -10.09
N ASP A 76 0.34 21.04 -10.59
CA ASP A 76 1.71 21.52 -10.61
C ASP A 76 2.17 22.02 -9.23
N GLU A 77 2.40 23.32 -9.08
CA GLU A 77 2.83 23.99 -7.86
C GLU A 77 1.69 24.20 -6.84
N ARG A 78 0.43 23.93 -7.22
CA ARG A 78 -0.76 24.26 -6.43
C ARG A 78 -1.34 23.02 -5.79
N VAL A 79 -1.49 23.07 -4.47
CA VAL A 79 -2.13 22.02 -3.67
C VAL A 79 -3.39 22.56 -3.02
N ARG A 80 -4.51 21.85 -3.17
CA ARG A 80 -5.82 22.26 -2.64
C ARG A 80 -6.58 21.09 -2.04
N LEU A 81 -7.23 21.28 -0.89
CA LEU A 81 -8.16 20.31 -0.32
C LEU A 81 -9.36 20.10 -1.26
N ILE A 82 -9.80 18.87 -1.43
CA ILE A 82 -10.99 18.50 -2.20
C ILE A 82 -11.86 17.52 -1.43
N GLU A 83 -13.16 17.52 -1.73
CA GLU A 83 -14.11 16.56 -1.17
C GLU A 83 -13.97 15.20 -1.86
N GLU A 84 -14.10 14.12 -1.09
CA GLU A 84 -14.01 12.74 -1.60
C GLU A 84 -15.02 12.45 -2.73
N SER A 85 -16.21 13.07 -2.67
CA SER A 85 -17.23 12.94 -3.71
C SER A 85 -16.83 13.50 -5.08
N LYS A 86 -15.77 14.33 -5.14
CA LYS A 86 -15.25 14.95 -6.37
C LYS A 86 -14.01 14.25 -6.92
N VAL A 87 -13.54 13.19 -6.26
CA VAL A 87 -12.29 12.50 -6.62
C VAL A 87 -12.45 11.73 -7.94
N VAL A 88 -13.55 11.01 -8.10
CA VAL A 88 -13.80 10.21 -9.31
C VAL A 88 -14.55 11.06 -10.32
N THR A 89 -13.88 11.37 -11.44
CA THR A 89 -14.43 12.19 -12.52
C THR A 89 -14.23 11.51 -13.87
N ALA A 90 -14.89 12.01 -14.91
CA ALA A 90 -14.67 11.54 -16.28
C ALA A 90 -13.25 11.82 -16.81
N SER A 91 -12.48 12.67 -16.14
CA SER A 91 -11.08 12.96 -16.48
C SER A 91 -10.11 11.96 -15.87
N ALA A 92 -10.56 11.01 -15.03
CA ALA A 92 -9.70 10.00 -14.43
C ALA A 92 -9.03 9.14 -15.52
N TYR A 93 -7.70 9.16 -15.54
CA TYR A 93 -6.86 8.46 -16.50
C TYR A 93 -6.12 7.27 -15.85
N LEU A 94 -5.61 7.43 -14.63
CA LEU A 94 -5.01 6.33 -13.85
C LEU A 94 -5.58 6.31 -12.44
N CYS A 95 -5.81 5.13 -11.89
CA CYS A 95 -6.29 4.94 -10.52
C CYS A 95 -5.33 4.06 -9.72
N PHE A 96 -4.94 4.53 -8.54
CA PHE A 96 -4.05 3.85 -7.62
C PHE A 96 -4.84 3.31 -6.43
N TYR A 97 -4.75 2.00 -6.23
CA TYR A 97 -5.46 1.28 -5.19
C TYR A 97 -4.49 0.58 -4.25
N VAL A 98 -4.81 0.57 -2.96
CA VAL A 98 -4.13 -0.24 -1.96
C VAL A 98 -5.07 -1.35 -1.52
N ARG A 99 -4.54 -2.56 -1.32
CA ARG A 99 -5.33 -3.64 -0.74
C ARG A 99 -5.60 -3.35 0.73
N LYS A 100 -6.84 -3.56 1.18
CA LYS A 100 -7.20 -3.37 2.59
C LYS A 100 -6.34 -4.20 3.54
N ASP A 101 -5.97 -5.41 3.12
CA ASP A 101 -5.13 -6.31 3.92
C ASP A 101 -3.63 -5.99 3.86
N MET A 102 -3.23 -4.93 3.14
CA MET A 102 -1.86 -4.43 3.02
C MET A 102 -1.73 -2.97 3.48
N ALA A 103 -2.80 -2.31 3.90
CA ALA A 103 -2.81 -0.86 4.18
C ALA A 103 -1.84 -0.44 5.29
N GLU A 104 -1.53 -1.34 6.23
CA GLU A 104 -0.61 -1.10 7.35
C GLU A 104 0.83 -1.57 7.08
N ILE A 105 1.10 -2.17 5.91
CA ILE A 105 2.40 -2.74 5.59
C ILE A 105 3.25 -1.72 4.83
N THR A 106 4.45 -1.45 5.35
CA THR A 106 5.40 -0.53 4.71
C THR A 106 6.09 -1.18 3.51
N VAL A 107 6.51 -0.34 2.55
CA VAL A 107 7.26 -0.80 1.37
C VAL A 107 8.52 -1.55 1.79
N ASP A 108 9.25 -1.08 2.81
CA ASP A 108 10.46 -1.76 3.30
C ASP A 108 10.19 -3.13 3.91
N ALA A 109 8.99 -3.36 4.46
CA ALA A 109 8.61 -4.68 4.96
C ALA A 109 8.34 -5.68 3.82
N VAL A 110 7.90 -5.20 2.65
CA VAL A 110 7.64 -6.01 1.45
C VAL A 110 8.89 -6.13 0.56
N TYR A 111 9.67 -5.06 0.48
CA TYR A 111 10.87 -4.89 -0.34
C TYR A 111 12.02 -4.42 0.56
N PRO A 112 12.57 -5.29 1.40
CA PRO A 112 13.64 -4.92 2.31
C PRO A 112 14.84 -4.36 1.54
N PRO A 113 15.38 -3.20 1.94
CA PRO A 113 16.51 -2.60 1.27
C PRO A 113 17.73 -3.53 1.34
N LYS A 114 18.48 -3.60 0.23
CA LYS A 114 19.73 -4.38 0.19
C LYS A 114 20.79 -3.74 1.08
N LYS A 115 21.43 -4.56 1.90
CA LYS A 115 22.46 -4.13 2.88
C LYS A 115 23.66 -3.43 2.22
N ASP A 116 23.93 -3.74 0.95
CA ASP A 116 25.18 -3.38 0.29
C ASP A 116 25.04 -2.23 -0.72
N GLY A 117 23.85 -1.62 -0.84
CA GLY A 117 23.59 -0.36 -1.56
C GLY A 117 23.79 -0.38 -3.08
N LYS A 118 24.41 -1.41 -3.65
CA LYS A 118 24.55 -1.60 -5.10
C LYS A 118 23.67 -2.74 -5.54
N ILE A 119 22.75 -2.44 -6.47
CA ILE A 119 22.08 -3.48 -7.24
C ILE A 119 23.10 -4.03 -8.23
N THR A 120 23.41 -5.33 -8.14
CA THR A 120 24.31 -6.00 -9.11
C THR A 120 23.53 -6.48 -10.33
N ASP A 121 24.22 -6.87 -11.39
CA ASP A 121 23.56 -7.43 -12.57
C ASP A 121 22.93 -8.79 -12.23
N GLU A 122 23.57 -9.61 -11.38
CA GLU A 122 23.01 -10.88 -10.88
C GLU A 122 21.77 -10.66 -10.01
N ASP A 123 21.72 -9.51 -9.35
CA ASP A 123 20.59 -9.08 -8.56
C ASP A 123 19.43 -8.62 -9.44
N ILE A 124 19.71 -7.92 -10.54
CA ILE A 124 18.73 -7.57 -11.57
C ILE A 124 18.20 -8.83 -12.23
N ASP A 125 19.08 -9.74 -12.65
CA ASP A 125 18.71 -11.01 -13.28
C ASP A 125 17.87 -11.87 -12.33
N ARG A 126 18.27 -11.97 -11.06
CA ARG A 126 17.44 -12.62 -10.03
C ARG A 126 16.11 -11.92 -9.85
N PHE A 127 16.08 -10.59 -9.83
CA PHE A 127 14.81 -9.86 -9.75
C PHE A 127 13.92 -10.12 -10.96
N VAL A 128 14.46 -10.19 -12.17
CA VAL A 128 13.72 -10.48 -13.41
C VAL A 128 13.24 -11.94 -13.42
N GLU A 129 14.09 -12.90 -13.10
CA GLU A 129 13.76 -14.34 -13.06
C GLU A 129 12.82 -14.71 -11.89
N GLU A 130 12.92 -14.03 -10.75
CA GLU A 130 12.02 -14.22 -9.60
C GLU A 130 10.76 -13.36 -9.70
N SER A 131 10.75 -12.29 -10.53
CA SER A 131 9.59 -11.40 -10.66
C SER A 131 8.34 -12.06 -11.26
N ASP A 132 8.51 -13.17 -11.98
CA ASP A 132 7.38 -13.95 -12.51
C ASP A 132 6.67 -14.82 -11.46
N LYS A 133 7.24 -15.00 -10.27
CA LYS A 133 6.71 -15.94 -9.28
C LYS A 133 5.79 -15.32 -8.22
N GLY A 134 5.46 -14.03 -8.28
CA GLY A 134 4.65 -13.45 -7.21
C GLY A 134 4.27 -11.97 -7.24
N LYS A 135 4.47 -11.24 -8.34
CA LYS A 135 4.17 -9.80 -8.40
C LYS A 135 3.16 -9.52 -9.50
N CYS A 136 2.21 -8.62 -9.24
CA CYS A 136 1.15 -8.26 -10.17
C CYS A 136 1.73 -7.93 -11.55
N ALA A 137 1.46 -8.79 -12.53
CA ALA A 137 1.64 -8.46 -13.94
C ALA A 137 0.44 -7.63 -14.39
N LEU A 138 0.71 -6.43 -14.93
CA LEU A 138 -0.25 -5.77 -15.80
C LEU A 138 -0.35 -6.63 -17.06
N MET A 139 -1.56 -7.07 -17.40
CA MET A 139 -1.86 -7.76 -18.66
C MET A 139 -1.46 -6.90 -19.85
#